data_AF-A0A1I5JQK9-F1
#
_entry.id   AF-A0A1I5JQK9-F1
#
_cell.length_a   1.000
_cell.length_b   1.000
_cell.length_c   1.000
_cell.angle_alpha   90.00
_cell.angle_beta   90.00
_cell.angle_gamma   90.00
#
_symmetry.space_group_name_H-M   'P 1'
#
loop_
_entity.id
_entity.type
_entity.pdbx_description
1 polymer ?
#
loop_
_entity_poly.entity_id
_entity_poly.type
_entity_poly.pdbx_seq_one_letter_code
_entity_poly.pdbx_strand_id
1 'polypeptide(L)' 'MMLADALKIDGEQALDLFYSTKTYQQLSDPKYGLHLMSDQYIVDDVLMELK' A
#
# COMPACT_ATOMS: atom_id res chain seq x y z
N MET A 1 -5.56 9.05 2.45
CA MET A 1 -4.79 9.19 3.71
C MET A 1 -4.91 7.96 4.62
N MET A 2 -5.23 6.76 4.11
CA MET A 2 -5.51 5.63 5.00
C MET A 2 -4.26 4.99 5.62
N LEU A 3 -3.11 5.02 4.94
CA LEU A 3 -1.86 4.45 5.45
C LEU A 3 -1.19 5.34 6.52
N ALA A 4 -1.14 6.64 6.28
CA ALA A 4 -0.54 7.62 7.18
C ALA A 4 -1.27 7.68 8.53
N ASP A 5 -2.61 7.66 8.52
CA ASP A 5 -3.42 7.60 9.74
C ASP A 5 -3.24 6.27 10.50
N ALA A 6 -3.16 5.14 9.79
CA ALA A 6 -2.99 3.82 10.40
C ALA A 6 -1.62 3.68 11.10
N LEU A 7 -0.56 4.23 10.50
CA LEU A 7 0.81 4.16 11.02
C LEU A 7 1.20 5.37 11.89
N LYS A 8 0.35 6.40 11.96
CA LYS A 8 0.63 7.70 12.61
C LYS A 8 1.95 8.34 12.16
N ILE A 9 2.24 8.24 10.87
CA ILE A 9 3.42 8.83 10.23
C ILE A 9 3.02 9.99 9.32
N ASP A 10 4.00 10.79 8.91
CA ASP A 10 3.76 11.86 7.94
C ASP A 10 3.30 11.30 6.59
N GLY A 11 2.51 12.07 5.85
CA GLY A 11 2.01 11.67 4.53
C GLY A 11 3.13 11.37 3.53
N GLU A 12 4.23 12.12 3.57
CA GLU A 12 5.41 11.84 2.73
C GLU A 12 6.08 10.52 3.11
N GLN A 13 6.22 10.23 4.41
CA GLN A 13 6.79 8.98 4.89
C GLN A 13 5.90 7.78 4.54
N ALA A 14 4.58 7.95 4.62
CA ALA A 14 3.63 6.91 4.21
C ALA A 14 3.70 6.63 2.71
N LEU A 15 3.90 7.66 1.88
CA LEU A 15 4.09 7.51 0.44
C LEU A 15 5.41 6.80 0.12
N ASP A 16 6.52 7.21 0.73
CA ASP A 16 7.83 6.59 0.52
C ASP A 16 7.80 5.10 0.89
N LEU A 17 7.21 4.79 2.06
CA LEU A 17 7.01 3.42 2.52
C LEU A 17 6.11 2.63 1.55
N PHE A 18 4.99 3.22 1.11
CA PHE A 18 4.08 2.60 0.15
C PHE A 18 4.77 2.27 -1.17
N TYR A 19 5.57 3.17 -1.71
CA TYR A 19 6.34 2.92 -2.94
C TYR A 19 7.41 1.84 -2.77
N SER A 20 7.90 1.64 -1.54
CA SER A 20 8.87 0.60 -1.21
C SER A 20 8.23 -0.78 -0.95
N THR A 21 6.91 -0.90 -0.84
CA THR A 21 6.27 -2.19 -0.54
C THR A 21 6.11 -3.07 -1.78
N LYS A 22 5.99 -4.37 -1.55
CA LYS A 22 5.76 -5.34 -2.62
C LYS A 22 4.34 -5.21 -3.16
N THR A 23 3.37 -4.82 -2.34
CA THR A 23 2.02 -4.51 -2.80
C THR A 23 2.03 -3.46 -3.92
N TYR A 24 2.86 -2.39 -3.81
CA TYR A 24 3.00 -1.42 -4.90
C TYR A 24 3.65 -2.03 -6.16
N GLN A 25 4.69 -2.85 -6.00
CA GLN A 25 5.29 -3.56 -7.13
C GLN A 25 4.27 -4.48 -7.83
N GLN A 26 3.42 -5.15 -7.07
CA GLN A 26 2.36 -6.01 -7.58
C GLN A 26 1.19 -5.21 -8.16
N LEU A 27 0.90 -4.01 -7.65
CA LEU A 27 -0.08 -3.09 -8.22
C LEU A 27 0.31 -2.69 -9.63
N SER A 28 1.60 -2.43 -9.83
CA SER A 28 2.16 -2.12 -11.15
C SER A 28 2.27 -3.33 -12.07
N ASP A 29 2.23 -4.57 -11.53
CA ASP A 29 2.29 -5.78 -12.33
C ASP A 29 0.87 -6.34 -12.60
N PRO A 30 0.39 -6.29 -13.86
CA PRO A 30 -0.94 -6.74 -14.23
C PRO A 30 -1.19 -8.22 -13.93
N LYS A 31 -0.13 -9.03 -13.73
CA LYS A 31 -0.22 -10.43 -13.34
C LYS A 31 -0.96 -10.65 -12.01
N TYR A 32 -0.87 -9.70 -11.09
CA TYR A 32 -1.48 -9.82 -9.76
C TYR A 32 -2.90 -9.26 -9.71
N GLY A 33 -3.32 -8.51 -10.73
CA GLY A 33 -4.69 -7.97 -10.81
C GLY A 33 -5.05 -7.01 -9.69
N LEU A 34 -4.08 -6.51 -8.91
CA LEU A 34 -4.32 -5.64 -7.76
C LEU A 34 -4.98 -4.31 -8.18
N HIS A 35 -4.76 -3.85 -9.42
CA HIS A 35 -5.46 -2.69 -9.99
C HIS A 35 -6.99 -2.87 -10.13
N LEU A 36 -7.50 -4.10 -10.00
CA LEU A 36 -8.93 -4.40 -9.99
C LEU A 36 -9.52 -4.43 -8.57
N MET A 37 -8.67 -4.39 -7.54
CA MET A 37 -9.08 -4.43 -6.15
C MET A 37 -9.41 -3.02 -5.64
N SER A 38 -10.23 -2.95 -4.59
CA SER A 38 -10.54 -1.69 -3.92
C SER A 38 -9.32 -1.10 -3.22
N ASP A 39 -9.26 0.23 -3.14
CA ASP A 39 -8.19 0.96 -2.43
C ASP A 39 -7.97 0.45 -0.99
N GLN A 40 -9.04 0.08 -0.29
CA GLN A 40 -8.99 -0.49 1.06
C GLN A 40 -8.21 -1.82 1.11
N TYR A 41 -8.40 -2.69 0.10
CA TYR A 41 -7.70 -3.96 0.04
C TYR A 41 -6.20 -3.75 -0.15
N ILE A 42 -5.81 -2.81 -1.00
CA ILE A 42 -4.41 -2.43 -1.20
C ILE A 42 -3.78 -1.92 0.11
N VAL A 43 -4.50 -1.08 0.84
CA VAL A 43 -4.04 -0.54 2.14
C VAL A 43 -3.88 -1.65 3.17
N ASP A 44 -4.85 -2.55 3.29
CA ASP A 44 -4.78 -3.69 4.22
C ASP A 44 -3.62 -4.63 3.89
N ASP A 45 -3.37 -4.89 2.60
CA ASP A 45 -2.25 -5.72 2.14
C ASP A 45 -0.88 -5.10 2.49
N VAL A 46 -0.74 -3.78 2.29
CA VAL A 46 0.45 -3.04 2.72
C VAL A 46 0.62 -3.08 4.23
N LEU A 47 -0.45 -2.90 5.01
CA LEU A 47 -0.39 -2.99 6.47
C LEU A 47 -0.05 -4.41 6.94
N MET A 48 -0.45 -5.43 6.18
CA MET A 48 -0.09 -6.82 6.45
C MET A 48 1.37 -7.13 6.12
N GLU A 49 1.93 -6.55 5.05
CA GLU A 49 3.37 -6.65 4.74
C GLU A 49 4.26 -5.99 5.80
N LEU A 50 3.79 -4.92 6.43
CA LEU A 50 4.54 -4.16 7.44
C LEU A 50 4.49 -4.76 8.84
N LYS A 51 3.73 -5.85 9.04
CA LYS A 51 3.48 -6.50 10.32
C LYS A 51 4.45 -7.64 10.60
#